data_AF-A0A7C1ZH61-F1
#
_entry.id   AF-A0A7C1ZH61-F1
#
_cell.length_a   1.000
_cell.length_b   1.000
_cell.length_c   1.000
_cell.angle_alpha   90.00
_cell.angle_beta   90.00
_cell.angle_gamma   90.00
#
_symmetry.space_group_name_H-M   'P 1'
#
loop_
_entity.id
_entity.type
_entity.pdbx_description
1 polymer ?
#
loop_
_entity_poly.entity_id
_entity_poly.type
_entity_poly.pdbx_seq_one_letter_code
_entity_poly.pdbx_strand_id
1 'polypeptide(L)'
;MPWKKLLAHVTGSIDEELRLRNEYLVTENRILRSKIKGQLRLKDEERRALAIIGKKLGRKARETIATIVMPDTILRWHAKLVAHKSDGSSYRRTMGRPPLSPKIEAQILRIARENKTWGYDRISGALKNLGHRVSDATVANVLKRHGLPPAADRKKETTWTEFINNHMDGCVGSDRFLRHGSM
;
A
#
# COMPACT_ATOMS: atom_id res chain seq x y z
N MET A 1 -6.54 -6.20 -63.78
CA MET A 1 -7.44 -5.26 -63.07
C MET A 1 -6.76 -3.90 -62.91
N PRO A 2 -7.25 -2.83 -63.57
CA PRO A 2 -6.61 -1.50 -63.61
C PRO A 2 -6.46 -0.82 -62.24
N TRP A 3 -7.36 -1.08 -61.28
CA TRP A 3 -7.31 -0.51 -59.94
C TRP A 3 -6.05 -0.88 -59.14
N LYS A 4 -5.45 -2.06 -59.37
CA LYS A 4 -4.20 -2.47 -58.71
C LYS A 4 -3.01 -1.57 -59.11
N LYS A 5 -2.98 -1.11 -60.37
CA LYS A 5 -1.93 -0.21 -60.88
C LYS A 5 -2.09 1.20 -60.30
N LEU A 6 -3.31 1.69 -60.20
CA LEU A 6 -3.62 2.98 -59.56
C LEU A 6 -3.23 2.97 -58.08
N LEU A 7 -3.59 1.91 -57.34
CA LEU A 7 -3.18 1.78 -55.94
C LEU A 7 -1.66 1.77 -55.79
N ALA A 8 -0.95 0.98 -56.60
CA ALA A 8 0.52 0.91 -56.54
C ALA A 8 1.18 2.27 -56.82
N HIS A 9 0.62 3.06 -57.75
CA HIS A 9 1.11 4.40 -58.05
C HIS A 9 0.85 5.37 -56.90
N VAL A 10 -0.36 5.35 -56.33
CA VAL A 10 -0.70 6.20 -55.17
C VAL A 10 0.15 5.84 -53.96
N THR A 11 0.30 4.55 -53.64
CA THR A 11 1.15 4.12 -52.52
C THR A 11 2.62 4.48 -52.78
N GLY A 12 3.12 4.28 -54.01
CA GLY A 12 4.49 4.64 -54.37
C GLY A 12 4.75 6.15 -54.30
N SER A 13 3.78 6.96 -54.70
CA SER A 13 3.87 8.43 -54.61
C SER A 13 3.90 8.90 -53.16
N ILE A 14 3.02 8.37 -52.32
CA ILE A 14 2.99 8.66 -50.88
C ILE A 14 4.31 8.19 -50.21
N ASP A 15 4.79 7.00 -50.55
CA ASP A 15 6.03 6.46 -50.01
C ASP A 15 7.24 7.33 -50.39
N GLU A 16 7.28 7.85 -51.62
CA GLU A 16 8.34 8.74 -52.07
C GLU A 16 8.28 10.10 -51.36
N GLU A 17 7.10 10.68 -51.21
CA GLU A 17 6.94 11.93 -50.46
C GLU A 17 7.34 11.76 -48.98
N LEU A 18 6.93 10.65 -48.35
CA LEU A 18 7.34 10.30 -46.99
C LEU A 18 8.86 10.07 -46.89
N ARG A 19 9.47 9.45 -47.92
CA ARG A 19 10.93 9.26 -47.99
C ARG A 19 11.65 10.60 -48.01
N LEU A 20 11.26 11.50 -48.91
CA LEU A 20 11.87 12.83 -49.05
C LEU A 20 11.70 13.68 -47.79
N ARG A 21 10.52 13.66 -47.17
CA ARG A 21 10.28 14.35 -45.89
C ARG A 21 11.16 13.82 -44.77
N ASN A 22 11.30 12.50 -44.66
CA ASN A 22 12.19 11.89 -43.66
C ASN A 22 13.66 12.25 -43.93
N GLU A 23 14.10 12.25 -45.19
CA GLU A 23 15.47 12.62 -45.57
C GLU A 23 15.80 14.08 -45.21
N TYR A 24 14.87 15.00 -45.49
CA TYR A 24 14.96 16.39 -45.06
C TYR A 24 15.06 16.50 -43.53
N LEU A 25 14.13 15.88 -42.79
CA LEU A 25 14.10 15.94 -41.32
C LEU A 25 15.35 15.33 -40.69
N VAL A 26 15.89 14.24 -41.24
CA VAL A 26 17.15 13.65 -40.76
C VAL A 26 18.32 14.59 -40.99
N THR A 27 18.37 15.24 -42.14
CA THR A 27 19.42 16.23 -42.49
C THR A 27 19.35 17.45 -41.59
N GLU A 28 18.15 18.01 -41.40
CA GLU A 28 17.89 19.12 -40.50
C GLU A 28 18.30 18.77 -39.06
N ASN A 29 17.88 17.61 -38.54
CA ASN A 29 18.28 17.13 -37.22
C ASN A 29 19.80 16.99 -37.09
N ARG A 30 20.51 16.53 -38.14
CA ARG A 30 21.97 16.44 -38.15
C ARG A 30 22.62 17.82 -38.04
N ILE A 31 22.11 18.82 -38.77
CA ILE A 31 22.58 20.21 -38.72
C ILE A 31 22.29 20.84 -37.35
N LEU A 32 21.09 20.63 -36.80
CA LEU A 32 20.74 21.15 -35.48
C LEU A 32 21.65 20.55 -34.40
N ARG A 33 21.94 19.25 -34.47
CA ARG A 33 22.83 18.58 -33.52
C ARG A 33 24.27 19.06 -33.62
N SER A 34 24.80 19.35 -34.80
CA SER A 34 26.17 19.88 -34.93
C SER A 34 26.34 21.25 -34.26
N LYS A 35 25.24 21.99 -34.05
CA LYS A 35 25.24 23.27 -33.34
C LYS A 35 25.15 23.13 -31.82
N ILE A 36 24.78 21.97 -31.28
CA ILE A 36 24.66 21.75 -29.84
C ILE A 36 26.05 21.48 -29.26
N LYS A 37 26.51 22.37 -28.37
CA LYS A 37 27.77 22.18 -27.64
C LYS A 37 27.51 21.42 -26.35
N GLY A 38 27.98 20.17 -26.27
CA GLY A 38 27.91 19.33 -25.06
C GLY A 38 26.89 18.19 -25.12
N GLN A 39 26.69 17.51 -23.99
CA GLN A 39 25.77 16.38 -23.90
C GLN A 39 24.31 16.83 -23.81
N LEU A 40 23.44 16.24 -24.64
CA LEU A 40 22.00 16.49 -24.63
C LEU A 40 21.35 15.81 -23.42
N ARG A 41 20.90 16.59 -22.43
CA ARG A 41 20.14 16.09 -21.29
C ARG A 41 18.66 16.04 -21.60
N LEU A 42 18.18 14.84 -21.96
CA LEU A 42 16.76 14.62 -22.23
C LEU A 42 15.91 14.68 -20.95
N LYS A 43 14.80 15.42 -21.00
CA LYS A 43 13.73 15.42 -19.98
C LYS A 43 12.96 14.11 -20.02
N ASP A 44 12.29 13.76 -18.91
CA ASP A 44 11.53 12.51 -18.83
C ASP A 44 10.35 12.43 -19.80
N GLU A 45 9.79 13.55 -20.23
CA GLU A 45 8.77 13.61 -21.30
C GLU A 45 9.34 13.25 -22.66
N GLU A 46 10.52 13.78 -22.99
CA GLU A 46 11.23 13.49 -24.25
C GLU A 46 11.65 12.01 -24.30
N ARG A 47 12.16 11.48 -23.18
CA ARG A 47 12.47 10.05 -23.03
C ARG A 47 11.24 9.18 -23.25
N ARG A 48 10.08 9.59 -22.73
CA ARG A 48 8.79 8.91 -22.92
C ARG A 48 8.37 8.89 -24.38
N ALA A 49 8.41 10.04 -25.06
CA ALA A 49 8.07 10.14 -26.47
C ALA A 49 8.96 9.23 -27.34
N LEU A 50 10.27 9.27 -27.10
CA LEU A 50 11.24 8.40 -27.79
C LEU A 50 10.98 6.91 -27.49
N ALA A 51 10.66 6.54 -26.25
CA ALA A 51 10.37 5.17 -25.87
C ALA A 51 9.14 4.60 -26.60
N ILE A 52 8.06 5.38 -26.68
CA ILE A 52 6.79 4.96 -27.31
C ILE A 52 6.97 4.78 -28.82
N ILE A 53 7.58 5.76 -29.50
CA ILE A 53 7.79 5.71 -30.95
C ILE A 53 8.87 4.67 -31.27
N GLY A 54 9.96 4.66 -30.51
CA GLY A 54 11.09 3.77 -30.72
C GLY A 54 10.73 2.29 -30.59
N LYS A 55 9.81 1.90 -29.69
CA LYS A 55 9.29 0.52 -29.65
C LYS A 55 8.65 0.16 -30.99
N LYS A 56 7.86 1.04 -31.62
CA LYS A 56 7.15 0.70 -32.88
C LYS A 56 8.10 0.38 -34.04
N LEU A 57 9.31 0.94 -34.01
CA LEU A 57 10.34 0.66 -35.02
C LEU A 57 10.89 -0.76 -34.91
N GLY A 58 11.28 -1.37 -36.03
CA GLY A 58 12.00 -2.66 -36.04
C GLY A 58 13.43 -2.55 -35.51
N ARG A 59 14.09 -3.68 -35.20
CA ARG A 59 15.46 -3.70 -34.64
C ARG A 59 16.46 -2.91 -35.50
N LYS A 60 16.52 -3.21 -36.80
CA LYS A 60 17.41 -2.53 -37.76
C LYS A 60 17.15 -1.02 -37.81
N ALA A 61 15.88 -0.61 -37.86
CA ALA A 61 15.51 0.80 -37.87
C ALA A 61 15.95 1.54 -36.60
N ARG A 62 15.88 0.89 -35.42
CA ARG A 62 16.39 1.49 -34.18
C ARG A 62 17.91 1.64 -34.20
N GLU A 63 18.64 0.65 -34.69
CA GLU A 63 20.10 0.72 -34.80
C GLU A 63 20.55 1.87 -35.72
N THR A 64 19.82 2.13 -36.82
CA THR A 64 20.10 3.25 -37.72
C THR A 64 19.70 4.62 -37.14
N ILE A 65 18.54 4.71 -36.46
CA ILE A 65 17.92 5.99 -36.06
C ILE A 65 18.37 6.45 -34.67
N ALA A 66 18.74 5.53 -33.77
CA ALA A 66 19.05 5.84 -32.38
C ALA A 66 20.46 6.45 -32.23
N THR A 67 20.64 7.66 -32.75
CA THR A 67 21.89 8.43 -32.67
C THR A 67 22.01 9.27 -31.39
N ILE A 68 20.90 9.50 -30.65
CA ILE A 68 20.91 10.25 -29.39
C ILE A 68 21.15 9.32 -28.19
N VAL A 69 20.58 8.13 -28.22
CA VAL A 69 20.62 7.15 -27.14
C VAL A 69 20.71 5.75 -27.72
N MET A 70 21.35 4.83 -27.01
CA MET A 70 21.44 3.45 -27.46
C MET A 70 20.03 2.83 -27.62
N PRO A 71 19.77 2.02 -28.67
CA PRO A 71 18.49 1.34 -28.88
C PRO A 71 17.96 0.61 -27.63
N ASP A 72 18.84 -0.05 -26.89
CA ASP A 72 18.49 -0.79 -25.68
C ASP A 72 18.03 0.15 -24.54
N THR A 73 18.54 1.38 -24.51
CA THR A 73 18.10 2.39 -23.53
C THR A 73 16.67 2.83 -23.79
N ILE A 74 16.27 2.98 -25.06
CA ILE A 74 14.90 3.29 -25.46
C ILE A 74 13.95 2.17 -25.01
N LEU A 75 14.35 0.92 -25.20
CA LEU A 75 13.57 -0.25 -24.76
C LEU A 75 13.46 -0.33 -23.25
N ARG A 76 14.55 -0.06 -22.52
CA ARG A 76 14.54 -0.01 -21.06
C ARG A 76 13.60 1.08 -20.53
N TRP A 77 13.59 2.26 -21.15
CA TRP A 77 12.63 3.31 -20.81
C TRP A 77 11.20 2.86 -21.07
N HIS A 78 10.92 2.22 -22.21
CA HIS A 78 9.60 1.68 -22.51
C HIS A 78 9.16 0.65 -21.47
N ALA A 79 10.03 -0.31 -21.11
CA ALA A 79 9.75 -1.32 -20.09
C ALA A 79 9.43 -0.68 -18.73
N LYS A 80 10.17 0.36 -18.34
CA LYS A 80 9.91 1.12 -17.10
C LYS A 80 8.53 1.78 -17.12
N LEU A 81 8.08 2.32 -18.26
CA LEU A 81 6.75 2.91 -18.38
C LEU A 81 5.65 1.87 -18.24
N VAL A 82 5.82 0.70 -18.85
CA VAL A 82 4.87 -0.42 -18.70
C VAL A 82 4.83 -0.89 -17.24
N ALA A 83 5.98 -1.05 -16.60
CA ALA A 83 6.06 -1.45 -15.20
C ALA A 83 5.38 -0.43 -14.27
N HIS A 84 5.53 0.87 -14.52
CA HIS A 84 4.83 1.90 -13.74
C HIS A 84 3.31 1.88 -13.95
N LYS A 85 2.83 1.59 -15.16
CA LYS A 85 1.39 1.42 -15.42
C LYS A 85 0.81 0.21 -14.67
N SER A 86 1.64 -0.81 -14.48
CA SER A 86 1.26 -2.11 -13.90
C SER A 86 1.90 -2.35 -12.53
N ASP A 87 2.23 -1.30 -11.79
CA ASP A 87 3.00 -1.38 -10.55
C ASP A 87 2.27 -2.12 -9.41
N GLY A 88 0.98 -2.42 -9.62
CA GLY A 88 0.13 -3.26 -8.77
C GLY A 88 0.07 -2.77 -7.32
N SER A 89 0.59 -1.57 -7.06
CA SER A 89 0.81 -1.00 -5.74
C SER A 89 -0.53 -0.63 -5.12
N SER A 90 -1.42 -0.07 -5.94
CA SER A 90 -2.81 0.25 -5.60
C SER A 90 -3.70 -0.97 -5.40
N TYR A 91 -3.38 -2.11 -6.03
CA TYR A 91 -4.15 -3.35 -5.90
C TYR A 91 -3.64 -4.29 -4.80
N ARG A 92 -2.44 -4.03 -4.26
CA ARG A 92 -1.92 -4.75 -3.10
C ARG A 92 -2.75 -4.40 -1.86
N ARG A 93 -3.78 -5.20 -1.60
CA ARG A 93 -4.38 -5.28 -0.27
C ARG A 93 -3.31 -5.78 0.70
N THR A 94 -3.10 -5.08 1.80
CA THR A 94 -2.22 -5.51 2.89
C THR A 94 -2.67 -6.89 3.35
N MET A 95 -1.98 -7.94 2.93
CA MET A 95 -2.29 -9.32 3.33
C MET A 95 -1.91 -9.49 4.80
N GLY A 96 -2.86 -9.25 5.68
CA GLY A 96 -2.77 -9.52 7.11
C GLY A 96 -3.98 -10.32 7.59
N ARG A 97 -3.84 -10.98 8.75
CA ARG A 97 -4.97 -11.64 9.44
C ARG A 97 -6.11 -10.61 9.58
N PRO A 98 -7.36 -10.96 9.20
CA PRO A 98 -8.47 -10.04 9.36
C PRO A 98 -8.53 -9.56 10.83
N PRO A 99 -8.73 -8.25 11.06
CA PRO A 99 -8.78 -7.72 12.41
C PRO A 99 -9.90 -8.40 13.20
N LEU A 100 -9.72 -8.50 14.52
CA LEU A 100 -10.77 -8.96 15.42
C LEU A 100 -11.99 -8.05 15.23
N SER A 101 -13.20 -8.59 15.36
CA SER A 101 -14.40 -7.77 15.14
C SER A 101 -14.41 -6.58 16.11
N PRO A 102 -14.76 -5.35 15.65
CA PRO A 102 -14.72 -4.15 16.48
C PRO A 102 -15.54 -4.29 17.77
N LYS A 103 -16.62 -5.08 17.72
CA LYS A 103 -17.47 -5.40 18.87
C LYS A 103 -16.71 -6.16 19.97
N ILE A 104 -15.92 -7.16 19.60
CA ILE A 104 -15.13 -7.95 20.57
C ILE A 104 -13.98 -7.08 21.11
N GLU A 105 -13.35 -6.26 20.27
CA GLU A 105 -12.32 -5.31 20.73
C GLU A 105 -12.89 -4.32 21.75
N ALA A 106 -14.07 -3.74 21.49
CA ALA A 106 -14.73 -2.83 22.42
C ALA A 106 -15.07 -3.51 23.77
N GLN A 107 -15.51 -4.77 23.74
CA GLN A 107 -15.78 -5.55 24.96
C GLN A 107 -14.51 -5.82 25.76
N ILE A 108 -13.40 -6.18 25.10
CA ILE A 108 -12.09 -6.36 25.76
C ILE A 108 -11.68 -5.06 26.49
N LEU A 109 -11.78 -3.92 25.80
CA LEU A 109 -11.41 -2.61 26.37
C LEU A 109 -12.30 -2.22 27.55
N ARG A 110 -13.61 -2.48 27.46
CA ARG A 110 -14.56 -2.20 28.54
C ARG A 110 -14.22 -3.00 29.79
N ILE A 111 -14.12 -4.32 29.67
CA ILE A 111 -13.79 -5.22 30.79
C ILE A 111 -12.45 -4.83 31.43
N ALA A 112 -11.45 -4.51 30.62
CA ALA A 112 -10.12 -4.11 31.08
C ALA A 112 -10.09 -2.78 31.83
N ARG A 113 -10.97 -1.83 31.49
CA ARG A 113 -11.09 -0.52 32.17
C ARG A 113 -11.88 -0.62 33.47
N GLU A 114 -12.99 -1.37 33.44
CA GLU A 114 -13.82 -1.62 34.63
C GLU A 114 -13.06 -2.45 35.67
N ASN A 115 -12.18 -3.36 35.22
CA ASN A 115 -11.43 -4.28 36.08
C ASN A 115 -9.91 -4.10 35.89
N LYS A 116 -9.38 -2.96 36.32
CA LYS A 116 -7.95 -2.59 36.17
C LYS A 116 -6.97 -3.66 36.68
N THR A 117 -7.36 -4.44 37.68
CA THR A 117 -6.52 -5.47 38.32
C THR A 117 -6.49 -6.81 37.58
N TRP A 118 -7.33 -7.01 36.57
CA TRP A 118 -7.46 -8.29 35.88
C TRP A 118 -6.37 -8.50 34.84
N GLY A 119 -5.69 -9.66 34.93
CA GLY A 119 -4.74 -10.14 33.93
C GLY A 119 -5.42 -10.65 32.66
N TYR A 120 -4.62 -10.92 31.62
CA TYR A 120 -5.10 -11.33 30.29
C TYR A 120 -5.96 -12.60 30.35
N ASP A 121 -5.51 -13.61 31.10
CA ASP A 121 -6.20 -14.90 31.26
C ASP A 121 -7.59 -14.74 31.87
N ARG A 122 -7.73 -13.83 32.84
CA ARG A 122 -9.01 -13.55 33.51
C ARG A 122 -9.98 -12.81 32.58
N ILE A 123 -9.47 -11.91 31.75
CA ILE A 123 -10.25 -11.20 30.73
C ILE A 123 -10.69 -12.18 29.61
N SER A 124 -9.81 -13.09 29.19
CA SER A 124 -10.15 -14.16 28.24
C SER A 124 -11.24 -15.07 28.80
N GLY A 125 -11.12 -15.49 30.06
CA GLY A 125 -12.13 -16.29 30.76
C GLY A 125 -13.50 -15.59 30.82
N ALA A 126 -13.53 -14.29 31.12
CA ALA A 126 -14.76 -13.51 31.12
C ALA A 126 -15.41 -13.42 29.72
N LEU A 127 -14.61 -13.26 28.67
CA LEU A 127 -15.09 -13.25 27.29
C LEU A 127 -15.62 -14.63 26.87
N LYS A 128 -14.99 -15.71 27.32
CA LYS A 128 -15.46 -17.08 27.10
C LYS A 128 -16.87 -17.27 27.69
N ASN A 129 -17.13 -16.72 28.87
CA ASN A 129 -18.46 -16.74 29.51
C ASN A 129 -19.51 -15.94 28.71
N LEU A 130 -19.07 -14.91 27.96
CA LEU A 130 -19.92 -14.13 27.05
C LEU A 130 -20.04 -14.77 25.65
N GLY A 131 -19.52 -15.98 25.45
CA GLY A 131 -19.58 -16.71 24.17
C GLY A 131 -18.47 -16.35 23.18
N HIS A 132 -17.48 -15.56 23.58
CA HIS A 132 -16.37 -15.14 22.73
C HIS A 132 -15.08 -15.90 23.09
N ARG A 133 -14.60 -16.77 22.21
CA ARG A 133 -13.31 -17.48 22.38
C ARG A 133 -12.16 -16.64 21.86
N VAL A 134 -11.40 -16.02 22.76
CA VAL A 134 -10.27 -15.13 22.45
C VAL A 134 -9.04 -15.59 23.24
N SER A 135 -7.86 -15.66 22.61
CA SER A 135 -6.62 -16.03 23.32
C SER A 135 -6.05 -14.86 24.13
N ASP A 136 -5.29 -15.15 25.18
CA ASP A 136 -4.63 -14.13 26.03
C ASP A 136 -3.69 -13.24 25.22
N ALA A 137 -3.00 -13.82 24.23
CA ALA A 137 -2.19 -13.10 23.26
C ALA A 137 -3.02 -12.09 22.45
N THR A 138 -4.26 -12.43 22.10
CA THR A 138 -5.16 -11.52 21.36
C THR A 138 -5.62 -10.38 22.27
N VAL A 139 -5.94 -10.67 23.53
CA VAL A 139 -6.27 -9.65 24.55
C VAL A 139 -5.09 -8.71 24.77
N ALA A 140 -3.88 -9.24 24.94
CA ALA A 140 -2.65 -8.45 25.08
C ALA A 140 -2.40 -7.55 23.87
N ASN A 141 -2.57 -8.06 22.65
CA ASN A 141 -2.41 -7.29 21.41
C ASN A 141 -3.46 -6.18 21.26
N VAL A 142 -4.71 -6.42 21.66
CA VAL A 142 -5.76 -5.38 21.67
C VAL A 142 -5.40 -4.29 22.68
N LEU A 143 -5.07 -4.67 23.91
CA LEU A 143 -4.74 -3.71 24.96
C LEU A 143 -3.51 -2.87 24.62
N LYS A 144 -2.46 -3.49 24.05
CA LYS A 144 -1.26 -2.80 23.57
C LYS A 144 -1.57 -1.81 22.44
N ARG A 145 -2.40 -2.21 21.46
CA ARG A 145 -2.81 -1.32 20.34
C ARG A 145 -3.58 -0.08 20.84
N HIS A 146 -4.31 -0.20 21.93
CA HIS A 146 -5.08 0.88 22.54
C HIS A 146 -4.37 1.57 23.72
N GLY A 147 -3.06 1.32 23.91
CA GLY A 147 -2.25 2.01 24.91
C GLY A 147 -2.56 1.65 26.37
N LEU A 148 -3.24 0.52 26.63
CA LEU A 148 -3.53 0.10 27.99
C LEU A 148 -2.40 -0.80 28.53
N PRO A 149 -1.71 -0.42 29.62
CA PRO A 149 -0.53 -1.15 30.13
C PRO A 149 -0.93 -2.52 30.70
N PRO A 150 -0.01 -3.46 30.95
CA PRO A 150 -0.32 -4.74 31.58
C PRO A 150 -1.00 -4.57 32.96
N ALA A 151 -1.74 -5.58 33.39
CA ALA A 151 -2.47 -5.55 34.67
C ALA A 151 -1.55 -5.26 35.88
N ALA A 152 -0.30 -5.71 35.84
CA ALA A 152 0.69 -5.44 36.89
C ALA A 152 0.98 -3.94 37.06
N ASP A 153 0.98 -3.18 35.97
CA ASP A 153 1.23 -1.74 35.99
C ASP A 153 -0.07 -0.96 36.27
N ARG A 154 -1.22 -1.42 35.76
CA ARG A 154 -2.54 -0.86 36.12
C ARG A 154 -2.84 -0.94 37.61
N LYS A 155 -2.38 -2.02 38.27
CA LYS A 155 -2.53 -2.19 39.73
C LYS A 155 -1.78 -1.12 40.53
N LYS A 156 -0.66 -0.61 40.03
CA LYS A 156 0.13 0.43 40.71
C LYS A 156 -0.57 1.80 40.69
N GLU A 157 -1.45 2.01 39.72
CA GLU A 157 -2.22 3.26 39.54
C GLU A 157 -3.60 3.24 40.23
N THR A 158 -3.95 2.16 40.95
CA THR A 158 -5.24 2.08 41.64
C THR A 158 -5.22 2.95 42.89
N THR A 159 -6.10 3.95 42.97
CA THR A 159 -6.25 4.77 44.16
C THR A 159 -7.06 4.02 45.24
N TRP A 160 -6.82 4.33 46.51
CA TRP A 160 -7.57 3.73 47.63
C TRP A 160 -9.09 3.85 47.49
N THR A 161 -9.59 4.95 46.91
CA THR A 161 -11.01 5.17 46.64
C THR A 161 -11.57 4.20 45.59
N GLU A 162 -10.83 3.95 44.51
CA GLU A 162 -11.22 2.95 43.49
C GLU A 162 -11.19 1.53 44.04
N PHE A 163 -10.20 1.22 44.89
CA PHE A 163 -10.11 -0.09 45.55
C PHE A 163 -11.32 -0.38 46.43
N ILE A 164 -11.75 0.60 47.24
CA ILE A 164 -12.93 0.49 48.11
C ILE A 164 -14.18 0.29 47.25
N ASN A 165 -14.45 1.16 46.28
CA ASN A 165 -15.65 1.06 45.44
C ASN A 165 -15.79 -0.30 44.73
N ASN A 166 -14.68 -0.89 44.26
CA ASN A 166 -14.71 -2.22 43.64
C ASN A 166 -14.93 -3.40 44.63
N HIS A 167 -14.72 -3.19 45.93
CA HIS A 167 -14.92 -4.22 46.97
C HIS A 167 -16.16 -3.98 47.84
N MET A 168 -16.78 -2.81 47.76
CA MET A 168 -17.98 -2.46 48.55
C MET A 168 -19.14 -3.44 48.29
N ASP A 169 -19.36 -3.88 47.05
CA ASP A 169 -20.44 -4.83 46.72
C ASP A 169 -20.25 -6.20 47.39
N GLY A 170 -19.02 -6.58 47.74
CA GLY A 170 -18.71 -7.82 48.46
C GLY A 170 -18.75 -7.68 49.98
N CYS A 171 -18.58 -6.47 50.52
CA CYS A 171 -18.51 -6.24 51.97
C CYS A 171 -19.88 -6.12 52.64
N VAL A 172 -20.95 -5.74 51.92
CA VAL A 172 -22.29 -5.53 52.50
C VAL A 172 -22.98 -6.84 52.96
N GLY A 173 -22.41 -8.01 52.66
CA GLY A 173 -22.94 -9.30 53.12
C GLY A 173 -22.48 -9.77 54.51
N SER A 174 -21.47 -9.14 55.13
CA SER A 174 -20.80 -9.71 56.31
C SER A 174 -21.26 -9.18 57.67
N ASP A 175 -22.16 -8.20 57.73
CA ASP A 175 -22.57 -7.55 59.01
C ASP A 175 -23.93 -8.03 59.57
N ARG A 176 -24.53 -9.09 59.01
CA ARG A 176 -25.80 -9.65 59.54
C ARG A 176 -25.59 -10.68 60.67
N PHE A 177 -24.36 -11.11 60.95
CA PHE A 177 -24.10 -12.27 61.82
C PHE A 177 -23.92 -11.98 63.32
N LEU A 178 -23.85 -10.72 63.78
CA LEU A 178 -23.52 -10.41 65.19
C LEU A 178 -24.69 -9.93 66.07
N ARG A 179 -25.94 -9.96 65.61
CA ARG A 179 -27.09 -9.48 66.42
C ARG A 179 -28.16 -10.50 66.81
N HIS A 180 -28.01 -11.79 66.53
CA HIS A 180 -29.00 -12.82 66.92
C HIS A 180 -28.34 -14.03 67.60
N GLY A 181 -27.69 -13.79 68.74
CA GLY A 181 -27.10 -14.87 69.52
C GLY A 181 -26.61 -14.43 70.89
N SER A 182 -27.53 -14.02 71.77
CA SER A 182 -27.41 -14.19 73.24
C SER A 182 -28.70 -13.70 73.91
N MET A 183 -29.44 -14.68 74.47
CA MET A 183 -30.50 -14.62 75.50
C MET A 183 -31.67 -13.66 75.32
#